data_AF-A0A1M5Q733-F1
#
_entry.id   AF-A0A1M5Q733-F1
#
_cell.length_a   1.000
_cell.length_b   1.000
_cell.length_c   1.000
_cell.angle_alpha   90.00
_cell.angle_beta   90.00
_cell.angle_gamma   90.00
#
_symmetry.space_group_name_H-M   'P 1'
#
loop_
_entity.id
_entity.type
_entity.pdbx_description
1 polymer ?
#
loop_
_entity_poly.entity_id
_entity_poly.type
_entity_poly.pdbx_seq_one_letter_code
_entity_poly.pdbx_strand_id
1 'polypeptide(L)'
;MTKENQKPTHRDVVPSVINFLSDELFEGDYKEQPLYLQEIFEILLRTEYGNDLDLRQKMLSCLRTSRNFAEALSPFSDKQIYEACADVNR
;
A
#
# COMPACT_ATOMS: atom_id res chain seq x y z
N MET A 1 18.90 -17.38 19.36
CA MET A 1 19.83 -17.30 18.20
C MET A 1 19.18 -16.43 17.15
N THR A 2 19.67 -15.22 16.97
CA THR A 2 19.17 -14.26 15.97
C THR A 2 19.62 -14.71 14.58
N LYS A 3 18.66 -14.81 13.63
CA LYS A 3 18.86 -15.28 12.25
C LYS A 3 19.53 -14.23 11.34
N GLU A 4 20.55 -13.53 11.82
CA GLU A 4 21.14 -12.37 11.11
C GLU A 4 21.76 -12.68 9.73
N ASN A 5 22.01 -13.96 9.41
CA ASN A 5 22.65 -14.38 8.15
C ASN A 5 21.74 -15.18 7.19
N GLN A 6 20.45 -15.34 7.50
CA GLN A 6 19.51 -15.96 6.56
C GLN A 6 18.95 -14.90 5.61
N LYS A 7 19.33 -14.96 4.33
CA LYS A 7 18.66 -14.17 3.30
C LYS A 7 17.20 -14.64 3.24
N PRO A 8 16.21 -13.75 3.48
CA PRO A 8 14.81 -14.16 3.45
C PRO A 8 14.47 -14.67 2.06
N THR A 9 13.83 -15.84 2.01
CA THR A 9 13.34 -16.44 0.78
C THR A 9 11.98 -15.86 0.41
N HIS A 10 11.52 -16.07 -0.82
CA HIS A 10 10.14 -15.73 -1.21
C HIS A 10 9.10 -16.31 -0.24
N ARG A 11 9.36 -17.50 0.32
CA ARG A 11 8.46 -18.14 1.29
C ARG A 11 8.44 -17.46 2.65
N ASP A 12 9.46 -16.68 2.99
CA ASP A 12 9.52 -15.92 4.24
C ASP A 12 8.87 -14.53 4.10
N VAL A 13 8.98 -13.92 2.92
CA VAL A 13 8.49 -12.55 2.66
C VAL A 13 7.03 -12.52 2.27
N VAL A 14 6.58 -13.43 1.39
CA VAL A 14 5.21 -13.41 0.84
C VAL A 14 4.15 -13.51 1.94
N PRO A 15 4.24 -14.39 2.95
CA PRO A 15 3.27 -14.42 4.04
C PRO A 15 3.21 -13.11 4.84
N SER A 16 4.36 -12.48 5.07
CA SER A 16 4.42 -11.18 5.77
C SER A 16 3.72 -10.07 4.97
N VAL A 17 3.87 -10.08 3.65
CA VAL A 17 3.15 -9.17 2.75
C VAL A 17 1.65 -9.46 2.78
N ILE A 18 1.23 -10.72 2.73
CA ILE A 18 -0.19 -11.07 2.77
C ILE A 18 -0.83 -10.65 4.09
N ASN A 19 -0.14 -10.82 5.22
CA ASN A 19 -0.64 -10.38 6.53
C ASN A 19 -0.78 -8.85 6.59
N PHE A 20 0.23 -8.10 6.13
CA PHE A 20 0.13 -6.64 6.02
C PHE A 20 -1.06 -6.21 5.15
N LEU A 21 -1.26 -6.90 4.02
CA LEU A 21 -2.39 -6.64 3.14
C LEU A 21 -3.72 -6.96 3.81
N SER A 22 -3.83 -8.05 4.56
CA SER A 22 -5.01 -8.38 5.36
C SER A 22 -5.39 -7.21 6.28
N ASP A 23 -4.45 -6.75 7.09
CA ASP A 23 -4.72 -5.72 8.09
C ASP A 23 -5.13 -4.39 7.44
N GLU A 24 -4.40 -3.95 6.40
CA GLU A 24 -4.67 -2.69 5.71
C GLU A 24 -5.93 -2.73 4.81
N LEU A 25 -6.23 -3.87 4.17
CA LEU A 25 -7.36 -4.01 3.25
C LEU A 25 -8.70 -4.17 3.99
N PHE A 26 -8.71 -4.72 5.20
CA PHE A 26 -9.96 -4.97 5.94
C PHE A 26 -10.35 -3.83 6.88
N GLU A 27 -9.43 -2.92 7.19
CA GLU A 27 -9.73 -1.72 7.99
C GLU A 27 -9.88 -0.45 7.15
N GLY A 28 -9.48 -0.45 5.87
CA GLY A 28 -9.39 0.78 5.05
C GLY A 28 -10.02 0.71 3.66
N ASP A 29 -10.41 1.88 3.15
CA ASP A 29 -10.88 2.09 1.76
C ASP A 29 -9.69 2.12 0.78
N TYR A 30 -8.94 1.02 0.68
CA TYR A 30 -7.67 0.98 -0.05
C TYR A 30 -7.80 1.37 -1.54
N LYS A 31 -8.94 1.06 -2.18
CA LYS A 31 -9.24 1.42 -3.57
C LYS A 31 -9.37 2.93 -3.76
N GLU A 32 -9.85 3.61 -2.72
CA GLU A 32 -10.06 5.06 -2.69
C GLU A 32 -8.83 5.81 -2.20
N GLN A 33 -7.88 5.12 -1.55
CA GLN A 33 -6.63 5.70 -1.05
C GLN A 33 -5.88 6.55 -2.11
N PRO A 34 -5.77 6.14 -3.39
CA PRO A 34 -5.17 7.00 -4.42
C PRO A 34 -5.91 8.34 -4.61
N LEU A 35 -7.24 8.34 -4.52
CA LEU A 35 -8.07 9.54 -4.63
C LEU A 35 -7.92 10.43 -3.39
N TYR A 36 -7.94 9.83 -2.19
CA TYR A 36 -7.73 10.58 -0.94
C TYR A 36 -6.36 11.24 -0.90
N LEU A 37 -5.30 10.51 -1.27
CA LEU A 37 -3.95 11.08 -1.36
C LEU A 37 -3.89 12.20 -2.39
N GLN A 38 -4.57 12.06 -3.53
CA GLN A 38 -4.62 13.11 -4.54
C GLN A 38 -5.28 14.37 -3.99
N GLU A 39 -6.44 14.25 -3.34
CA GLU A 39 -7.15 15.39 -2.74
C GLU A 39 -6.28 16.11 -1.70
N ILE A 40 -5.67 15.36 -0.78
CA ILE A 40 -4.76 15.91 0.26
C ILE A 40 -3.60 16.66 -0.40
N PHE A 41 -3.01 16.07 -1.44
CA PHE A 41 -1.87 16.66 -2.13
C PHE A 41 -2.24 17.89 -2.94
N GLU A 42 -3.41 17.92 -3.57
CA GLU A 42 -3.92 19.12 -4.25
C GLU A 42 -4.16 20.28 -3.27
N ILE A 43 -4.62 20.00 -2.05
CA ILE A 43 -4.74 21.01 -0.99
C ILE A 43 -3.35 21.48 -0.56
N LEU A 44 -2.42 20.55 -0.31
CA LEU A 44 -1.06 20.87 0.14
C LEU A 44 -0.30 21.73 -0.88
N LEU A 45 -0.49 21.47 -2.18
CA LEU A 45 0.10 22.26 -3.26
C LEU A 45 -0.35 23.73 -3.28
N ARG A 46 -1.48 24.06 -2.63
CA ARG A 46 -1.98 25.44 -2.48
C ARG A 46 -1.37 26.17 -1.29
N THR A 47 -0.58 25.49 -0.47
CA THR A 47 0.10 26.07 0.70
C THR A 47 1.53 26.50 0.38
N GLU A 48 2.21 27.14 1.33
CA GLU A 48 3.63 27.49 1.23
C GLU A 48 4.55 26.28 1.00
N TYR A 49 4.16 25.10 1.51
CA TYR A 49 4.85 23.83 1.29
C TYR A 49 4.72 23.33 -0.15
N GLY A 50 3.74 23.84 -0.88
CA GLY A 50 3.52 23.50 -2.27
C GLY A 50 4.72 23.79 -3.16
N ASN A 51 5.65 24.68 -2.79
CA ASN A 51 6.84 24.98 -3.60
C ASN A 51 8.06 24.12 -3.26
N ASP A 52 7.99 23.27 -2.24
CA ASP A 52 9.07 22.37 -1.88
C ASP A 52 9.16 21.21 -2.90
N LEU A 53 10.26 21.17 -3.66
CA LEU A 53 10.47 20.19 -4.71
C LEU A 53 10.64 18.76 -4.17
N ASP A 54 11.30 18.59 -3.03
CA ASP A 54 11.51 17.28 -2.40
C ASP A 54 10.18 16.73 -1.89
N LEU A 55 9.35 17.59 -1.30
CA LEU A 55 8.00 17.24 -0.88
C LEU A 55 7.13 16.82 -2.07
N ARG A 56 7.15 17.58 -3.18
CA ARG A 56 6.44 17.20 -4.41
C ARG A 56 6.86 15.83 -4.94
N GLN A 57 8.16 15.52 -4.92
CA GLN A 57 8.66 14.22 -5.35
C GLN A 57 8.16 13.09 -4.46
N LYS A 58 8.16 13.29 -3.13
CA LYS A 58 7.61 12.33 -2.17
C LYS A 58 6.12 12.10 -2.38
N MET A 59 5.34 13.17 -2.57
CA MET A 59 3.90 13.10 -2.86
C MET A 59 3.63 12.29 -4.14
N LEU A 60 4.36 12.57 -5.22
CA LEU A 60 4.25 11.81 -6.48
C LEU A 60 4.62 10.34 -6.29
N SER A 61 5.66 10.04 -5.50
CA SER A 61 6.04 8.66 -5.20
C SER A 61 4.93 7.93 -4.44
N CYS A 62 4.32 8.56 -3.44
CA CYS A 62 3.18 8.00 -2.70
C CYS A 62 2.00 7.72 -3.62
N LEU A 63 1.61 8.68 -4.46
CA LEU A 63 0.52 8.51 -5.44
C LEU A 63 0.79 7.38 -6.42
N ARG A 64 2.02 7.27 -6.92
CA ARG A 64 2.37 6.19 -7.85
C ARG A 64 2.28 4.83 -7.18
N THR A 65 2.80 4.70 -5.97
CA THR A 65 2.75 3.45 -5.22
C THR A 65 1.32 3.04 -4.90
N SER A 66 0.47 3.96 -4.43
CA SER A 66 -0.94 3.64 -4.12
C SER A 66 -1.74 3.27 -5.37
N ARG A 67 -1.55 3.98 -6.49
CA ARG A 67 -2.19 3.63 -7.77
C ARG A 67 -1.77 2.26 -8.27
N ASN A 68 -0.46 1.97 -8.27
CA ASN A 68 0.05 0.67 -8.68
C ASN A 68 -0.50 -0.46 -7.79
N PHE A 69 -0.67 -0.19 -6.50
CA PHE A 69 -1.25 -1.14 -5.56
C PHE A 69 -2.73 -1.42 -5.85
N ALA A 70 -3.54 -0.36 -6.02
CA ALA A 70 -4.95 -0.50 -6.41
C ALA A 70 -5.11 -1.22 -7.76
N GLU A 71 -4.25 -0.90 -8.74
CA GLU A 71 -4.23 -1.53 -10.06
C GLU A 71 -3.87 -3.02 -9.97
N ALA A 72 -2.85 -3.38 -9.17
CA ALA A 72 -2.45 -4.77 -8.97
C ALA A 72 -3.58 -5.65 -8.40
N LEU A 73 -4.46 -5.06 -7.59
CA LEU A 73 -5.61 -5.74 -7.00
C LEU A 73 -6.89 -5.61 -7.82
N SER A 74 -6.93 -4.73 -8.82
CA SER A 74 -8.11 -4.46 -9.66
C SER A 74 -8.73 -5.69 -10.36
N PRO A 75 -7.99 -6.76 -10.73
CA PRO A 75 -8.60 -7.95 -11.30
C PRO A 75 -9.42 -8.77 -10.31
N PHE A 76 -9.32 -8.50 -9.01
CA PHE A 76 -9.95 -9.28 -7.94
C PHE A 76 -11.05 -8.49 -7.25
N SER A 77 -12.14 -9.17 -6.91
CA SER A 77 -13.17 -8.59 -6.03
C SER A 77 -12.68 -8.54 -4.58
N ASP A 78 -13.27 -7.65 -3.79
CA ASP A 78 -12.95 -7.52 -2.35
C ASP A 78 -13.15 -8.85 -1.62
N LYS A 79 -14.17 -9.63 -2.03
CA LYS A 79 -14.43 -10.97 -1.49
C LYS A 79 -13.29 -11.95 -1.81
N GLN A 80 -12.78 -11.97 -3.04
CA GLN A 80 -11.69 -12.87 -3.43
C GLN A 80 -10.39 -12.51 -2.70
N ILE A 81 -10.15 -11.22 -2.52
CA ILE A 81 -9.01 -10.71 -1.75
C ILE A 81 -9.16 -11.13 -0.28
N TYR A 82 -10.36 -10.95 0.29
CA TYR A 82 -10.68 -11.37 1.66
C TYR A 82 -10.40 -12.85 1.89
N GLU A 83 -10.97 -13.71 1.05
CA GLU A 83 -10.80 -15.16 1.17
C GLU A 83 -9.31 -15.56 1.06
N ALA A 84 -8.58 -14.96 0.11
CA ALA A 84 -7.15 -15.25 -0.09
C ALA A 84 -6.27 -14.82 1.09
N CYS A 85 -6.59 -13.71 1.75
CA CYS A 85 -5.84 -13.22 2.92
C CYS A 85 -6.25 -13.94 4.21
N ALA A 86 -7.54 -14.29 4.37
CA ALA A 86 -8.04 -15.00 5.55
C ALA A 86 -7.52 -16.44 5.64
N ASP A 87 -7.28 -17.10 4.51
CA ASP A 87 -6.75 -18.47 4.45
C ASP A 87 -5.29 -18.59 4.94
N VAL A 88 -4.55 -17.49 5.08
CA VAL A 88 -3.15 -17.50 5.58
C VAL A 88 -3.08 -17.67 7.11
N ASN A 89 -4.19 -17.51 7.82
CA ASN A 89 -4.27 -17.69 9.29
C ASN A 89 -4.69 -19.12 9.73
N ARG A 90 -4.64 -20.11 8.84
CA ARG A 90 -4.87 -21.55 9.13
C ARG A 90 -3.59 -22.38 8.96
#